data_AF-A0A915I7Z7-F1
#
_entry.id   AF-A0A915I7Z7-F1
#
_cell.length_a   1.000
_cell.length_b   1.000
_cell.length_c   1.000
_cell.angle_alpha   90.00
_cell.angle_beta   90.00
_cell.angle_gamma   90.00
#
_symmetry.space_group_name_H-M   'P 1'
#
loop_
_entity.id
_entity.type
_entity.pdbx_description
1 polymer ?
#
loop_
_entity_poly.entity_id
_entity_poly.type
_entity_poly.pdbx_seq_one_letter_code
_entity_poly.pdbx_strand_id
1 'polypeptide(L)' 'MMSETHQDEIFKKSRLEHLTHFSDVVGASHSDRYTMWAEGTYATEGMKQLAEWGDTTKYEEEIKDK' A
#
# COMPACT_ATOMS: atom_id res chain seq x y z
N MET A 1 3.22 -16.59 9.89
CA MET A 1 3.47 -16.17 8.49
C MET A 1 4.31 -14.90 8.39
N MET A 2 3.86 -13.70 8.83
CA MET A 2 4.74 -12.51 8.85
C MET A 2 5.73 -12.51 10.04
N SER A 3 5.28 -12.95 11.23
CA SER A 3 6.10 -13.06 12.44
C SER A 3 7.20 -14.13 12.39
N GLU A 4 7.08 -15.10 11.48
CA GLU A 4 8.06 -16.17 11.31
C GLU A 4 9.15 -15.79 10.31
N THR A 5 8.82 -14.97 9.31
CA THR A 5 9.72 -14.59 8.22
C THR A 5 10.50 -13.31 8.50
N HIS A 6 10.00 -12.44 9.38
CA HIS A 6 10.61 -11.16 9.74
C HIS A 6 10.72 -11.05 11.27
N GLN A 7 11.90 -11.36 11.82
CA GLN A 7 12.14 -11.54 13.26
C GLN A 7 12.90 -10.37 13.92
N ASP A 8 12.65 -9.16 13.46
CA ASP A 8 13.26 -7.96 14.03
C ASP A 8 12.55 -7.48 15.29
N GLU A 9 13.26 -6.72 16.13
CA GLU A 9 12.77 -6.23 17.41
C GLU A 9 11.44 -5.46 17.29
N ILE A 10 11.25 -4.69 16.21
CA ILE A 10 10.01 -3.96 15.93
C ILE A 10 8.83 -4.91 15.78
N PHE A 11 9.04 -6.02 15.06
CA PHE A 11 8.02 -7.02 14.80
C PHE A 11 7.68 -7.83 16.07
N LYS A 12 8.69 -8.13 16.90
CA LYS A 12 8.50 -8.80 18.20
C LYS A 12 7.83 -7.91 19.25
N LYS A 13 8.00 -6.59 19.15
CA LYS A 13 7.49 -5.60 20.11
C LYS A 13 6.07 -5.11 19.79
N SER A 14 5.53 -5.44 18.60
CA SER A 14 4.11 -5.31 18.27
C SER A 14 3.27 -6.27 19.13
N ARG A 15 3.13 -5.97 20.43
CA ARG A 15 2.33 -6.76 21.39
C ARG A 15 0.81 -6.59 21.22
N LEU A 16 0.39 -5.86 20.19
CA LEU A 16 -1.02 -5.70 19.81
C LEU A 16 -1.19 -6.43 18.48
N GLU A 17 -1.83 -7.59 18.51
CA GLU A 17 -2.02 -8.46 17.34
C GLU A 17 -2.70 -7.76 16.16
N HIS A 18 -3.42 -6.65 16.41
CA HIS A 18 -4.15 -5.89 15.40
C HIS A 18 -3.35 -4.80 14.68
N LEU A 19 -2.17 -4.41 15.19
CA LEU A 19 -1.38 -3.34 14.53
C LEU A 19 -0.61 -3.87 13.33
N THR A 20 -0.20 -5.13 13.34
CA THR A 20 0.44 -5.77 12.20
C THR A 20 -0.64 -6.28 11.26
N HIS A 21 -0.96 -5.49 10.25
CA HIS A 21 -1.97 -5.81 9.24
C HIS A 21 -1.56 -5.22 7.90
N PHE A 22 -2.21 -5.69 6.84
CA PHE A 22 -2.20 -5.02 5.55
C PHE A 22 -3.43 -4.12 5.45
N SER A 23 -3.30 -3.01 4.74
CA SER A 23 -4.45 -2.25 4.27
C SER A 23 -5.26 -3.07 3.27
N ASP A 24 -6.41 -2.53 2.86
CA ASP A 24 -7.16 -3.06 1.72
C ASP A 24 -6.30 -3.03 0.45
N VAL A 25 -6.53 -4.02 -0.42
CA VAL A 25 -5.80 -4.17 -1.67
C VAL A 25 -6.51 -3.40 -2.78
N VAL A 26 -5.75 -2.57 -3.49
CA VAL A 26 -6.23 -1.78 -4.63
C VAL A 26 -5.31 -1.97 -5.83
N GLY A 27 -5.92 -2.14 -7.01
CA GLY A 27 -5.23 -2.52 -8.24
C GLY A 27 -6.14 -2.32 -9.46
N ALA A 28 -5.56 -2.41 -10.66
CA ALA A 28 -6.30 -2.36 -11.92
C ALA A 28 -5.68 -3.24 -12.99
N SER A 29 -6.51 -3.74 -13.91
CA SER A 29 -6.02 -4.24 -15.20
C SER A 29 -5.88 -3.06 -16.15
N HIS A 30 -4.67 -2.80 -16.63
CA HIS A 30 -4.38 -1.61 -17.44
C HIS A 30 -3.42 -1.92 -18.60
N SER A 31 -3.36 -1.02 -19.57
CA SER A 31 -2.36 -1.06 -20.65
C SER A 31 -0.99 -0.54 -20.17
N ASP A 32 0.05 -0.71 -20.99
CA ASP A 32 1.40 -0.19 -20.74
C ASP A 32 1.48 1.35 -20.67
N ARG A 33 0.42 2.06 -21.10
CA ARG A 33 0.33 3.52 -21.06
C ARG A 33 0.00 4.08 -19.68
N TYR A 34 -0.43 3.24 -18.75
CA TYR A 34 -0.71 3.64 -17.37
C TYR A 34 0.27 2.97 -16.43
N THR A 35 0.78 3.73 -15.46
CA THR A 35 1.68 3.25 -14.41
C THR A 35 1.07 3.63 -13.07
N MET A 36 0.71 2.62 -12.30
CA MET A 36 0.15 2.79 -10.95
C MET A 36 1.21 3.33 -9.98
N TRP A 37 2.37 2.68 -9.95
CA TRP A 37 3.56 3.12 -9.22
C TRP A 37 4.80 2.56 -9.92
N ALA A 38 5.95 3.21 -9.73
CA ALA A 38 7.23 2.72 -10.20
C ALA A 38 8.36 3.15 -9.27
N GLU A 39 9.38 2.29 -9.15
CA GLU A 39 10.59 2.63 -8.42
C GLU A 39 11.26 3.90 -8.98
N GLY A 40 11.75 4.77 -8.08
CA GLY A 40 12.42 6.01 -8.46
C GLY A 40 11.49 7.12 -8.98
N THR A 41 10.18 6.93 -8.93
CA THR A 41 9.18 7.93 -9.31
C THR A 41 8.47 8.51 -8.09
N TYR A 42 7.86 9.68 -8.25
CA TYR A 42 7.03 10.27 -7.21
C TYR A 42 5.66 9.57 -7.15
N ALA A 43 5.22 9.23 -5.94
CA ALA A 43 3.87 8.76 -5.70
C ALA A 43 2.85 9.86 -6.05
N THR A 44 1.73 9.47 -6.66
CA THR A 44 0.56 10.34 -6.79
C THR A 44 -0.03 10.64 -5.41
N GLU A 45 -0.94 11.61 -5.33
CA GLU A 45 -1.55 11.99 -4.06
C GLU A 45 -2.42 10.84 -3.49
N GLY A 46 -3.15 10.12 -4.35
CA GLY A 46 -3.87 8.90 -3.96
C GLY A 46 -2.93 7.80 -3.47
N MET A 47 -1.85 7.53 -4.20
CA MET A 47 -0.85 6.52 -3.79
C MET A 47 -0.17 6.88 -2.46
N LYS A 48 0.09 8.17 -2.22
CA LYS A 48 0.61 8.66 -0.94
C LYS A 48 -0.37 8.39 0.19
N GLN A 49 -1.66 8.66 0.00
CA GLN A 49 -2.68 8.41 1.02
C GLN A 49 -2.81 6.93 1.37
N LEU A 50 -2.74 6.06 0.36
CA LEU A 50 -2.69 4.61 0.57
C LEU A 50 -1.45 4.19 1.37
N ALA A 51 -0.27 4.66 0.98
CA ALA A 51 1.00 4.24 1.59
C ALA A 51 1.18 4.74 3.03
N GLU A 52 0.68 5.94 3.34
CA GLU A 52 0.84 6.56 4.67
C GLU A 52 -0.30 6.19 5.63
N TRP A 53 -1.52 6.03 5.13
CA TRP A 53 -2.73 5.91 5.97
C TRP A 53 -3.59 4.68 5.68
N GLY A 54 -3.32 3.96 4.59
CA GLY A 54 -4.15 2.85 4.15
C GLY A 54 -5.49 3.27 3.53
N ASP A 55 -5.68 4.56 3.20
CA ASP A 55 -6.91 5.05 2.56
C ASP A 55 -6.85 4.82 1.04
N THR A 56 -7.77 4.00 0.52
CA THR A 56 -7.84 3.64 -0.90
C THR A 56 -8.65 4.62 -1.73
N THR A 57 -9.49 5.47 -1.11
CA THR A 57 -10.57 6.21 -1.78
C THR A 57 -10.05 7.05 -2.94
N LYS A 58 -9.05 7.89 -2.65
CA LYS A 58 -8.48 8.81 -3.65
C LYS A 58 -7.70 8.07 -4.73
N TYR A 59 -7.02 6.98 -4.38
CA TYR A 59 -6.26 6.22 -5.35
C TYR A 59 -7.18 5.47 -6.32
N GLU A 60 -8.32 4.97 -5.84
CA GLU A 60 -9.35 4.41 -6.72
C GLU A 60 -9.95 5.45 -7.68
N GLU A 61 -10.19 6.68 -7.21
CA GLU A 61 -10.61 7.79 -8.08
C GLU A 61 -9.56 8.07 -9.15
N GLU A 62 -8.28 8.18 -8.76
CA GLU A 62 -7.18 8.38 -9.70
C GLU A 62 -7.09 7.26 -10.75
N ILE A 63 -7.33 6.01 -10.35
CA ILE A 63 -7.33 4.86 -11.27
C ILE A 63 -8.51 4.92 -12.24
N LYS A 64 -9.70 5.33 -11.78
CA LYS A 64 -10.91 5.42 -12.61
C LYS A 64 -10.83 6.55 -13.65
N ASP A 65 -10.04 7.58 -13.37
CA ASP A 65 -9.81 8.73 -14.25
C ASP A 65 -8.72 8.50 -15.32
N LYS A 66 -8.18 7.28 -15.44
CA LYS A 66 -7.07 6.92 -16.37
C LYS A 66 -7.51 5.95 -17.45
#